data_AF-C9JKI7-F1
#
_entry.id   AF-C9JKI7-F1
#
_cell.length_a   1.000
_cell.length_b   1.000
_cell.length_c   1.000
_cell.angle_alpha   90.00
_cell.angle_beta   90.00
_cell.angle_gamma   90.00
#
_symmetry.space_group_name_H-M   'P 1'
#
loop_
_entity.id
_entity.type
_entity.pdbx_description
1 polymer ?
#
loop_
_entity_poly.entity_id
_entity_poly.type
_entity_poly.pdbx_seq_one_letter_code
_entity_poly.pdbx_strand_id
1 'polypeptide(L)'
;MSLNPTSVARQRLREDHSQLQAECERLRGLLRAMERGGTVPADLEAAAASLPSSKEVAELKKQVESAELKNQRLKEVFQTKIQEFRKACYTLTGYQIDITTENQYRLTSLYAEHPGDCLIFK
;
A
#
# COMPACT_ATOMS: atom_id res chain seq x y z
N MET A 1 -7.67 26.83 49.04
CA MET A 1 -6.47 27.41 48.38
C MET A 1 -6.49 26.97 46.92
N SER A 2 -7.07 27.76 46.00
CA SER A 2 -7.04 27.43 44.56
C SER A 2 -5.68 27.80 43.98
N LEU A 3 -4.96 26.82 43.47
CA LEU A 3 -3.71 27.06 42.73
C LEU A 3 -4.05 27.77 41.43
N ASN A 4 -3.39 28.90 41.18
CA ASN A 4 -3.58 29.70 39.99
C ASN A 4 -3.28 28.85 38.73
N PRO A 5 -4.25 28.63 37.83
CA PRO A 5 -4.07 27.80 36.64
C PRO A 5 -2.89 28.24 35.76
N THR A 6 -2.61 29.54 35.74
CA THR A 6 -1.49 30.12 34.99
C THR A 6 -0.14 29.79 35.61
N SER A 7 -0.03 29.67 36.94
CA SER A 7 1.24 29.28 37.58
C SER A 7 1.56 27.81 37.37
N VAL A 8 0.54 26.93 37.37
CA VAL A 8 0.71 25.51 37.09
C VAL A 8 1.13 25.27 35.63
N ALA A 9 0.52 25.97 34.67
CA ALA A 9 0.91 25.85 33.26
C ALA A 9 2.36 26.31 33.00
N ARG A 10 2.79 27.41 33.64
CA ARG A 10 4.18 27.89 33.53
C ARG A 10 5.18 26.93 34.17
N GLN A 11 4.80 26.26 35.24
CA GLN A 11 5.66 25.28 35.90
C GLN A 11 5.84 24.03 35.04
N ARG A 12 4.75 23.49 34.46
CA ARG A 12 4.82 22.38 33.51
C ARG A 12 5.70 22.69 32.31
N LEU A 13 5.52 23.87 31.69
CA LEU A 13 6.37 24.29 30.58
C LEU A 13 7.86 24.36 30.94
N ARG A 14 8.20 24.76 32.17
CA ARG A 14 9.59 24.77 32.64
C ARG A 14 10.12 23.37 32.88
N GLU A 15 9.30 22.49 33.46
CA GLU A 15 9.63 21.09 33.68
C GLU A 15 9.84 20.37 32.35
N ASP A 16 8.92 20.52 31.40
CA ASP A 16 9.03 19.97 30.04
C ASP A 16 10.28 20.51 29.32
N HIS A 17 10.53 21.82 29.38
CA HIS A 17 11.72 22.41 28.79
C HIS A 17 13.01 21.87 29.41
N SER A 18 13.03 21.66 30.72
CA SER A 18 14.19 21.08 31.42
C SER A 18 14.42 19.62 31.04
N GLN A 19 13.34 18.84 30.88
CA GLN A 19 13.41 17.45 30.42
C GLN A 19 13.91 17.37 28.97
N LEU A 20 13.36 18.20 28.08
CA LEU A 20 13.81 18.28 26.69
C LEU A 20 15.28 18.73 26.58
N GLN A 21 15.73 19.65 27.44
CA GLN A 21 17.14 20.06 27.46
C GLN A 21 18.05 18.92 27.93
N ALA A 22 17.69 18.22 29.01
CA ALA A 22 18.45 17.08 29.51
C ALA A 22 18.53 15.96 28.45
N GLU A 23 17.44 15.70 27.73
CA GLU A 23 17.42 14.73 26.64
C GLU A 23 18.25 15.18 25.43
N CYS A 24 18.16 16.46 25.04
CA CYS A 24 19.02 17.02 24.00
C CYS A 24 20.51 16.92 24.35
N GLU A 25 20.89 17.18 25.60
CA GLU A 25 22.27 17.06 26.07
C GLU A 25 22.73 15.60 26.09
N ARG A 26 21.88 14.68 26.54
CA ARG A 26 22.13 13.24 26.50
C ARG A 26 22.36 12.75 25.06
N LEU A 27 21.47 13.12 24.14
CA LEU A 27 21.56 12.75 22.72
C LEU A 27 22.80 13.38 22.05
N ARG A 28 23.12 14.64 22.34
CA ARG A 28 24.34 15.30 21.86
C ARG A 28 25.60 14.65 22.43
N GLY A 29 25.59 14.23 23.69
CA GLY A 29 26.68 13.49 24.32
C GLY A 29 26.91 12.14 23.64
N LEU A 30 25.81 11.42 23.36
CA LEU A 30 25.83 10.16 22.62
C LEU A 30 26.42 10.33 21.21
N LEU A 31 25.96 11.34 20.47
CA LEU A 31 26.47 11.66 19.14
C LEU A 31 27.96 12.00 19.16
N ARG A 32 28.41 12.83 20.10
CA ARG A 32 29.85 13.16 20.25
C ARG A 32 30.70 11.95 20.62
N ALA A 33 30.17 11.02 21.44
CA ALA A 33 30.85 9.78 21.77
C ALA A 33 30.98 8.87 20.53
N MET A 34 29.92 8.81 19.71
CA MET A 34 29.92 8.11 18.41
C MET A 34 30.91 8.74 17.41
N GLU A 35 30.92 10.07 17.28
CA GLU A 35 31.82 10.82 16.39
C GLU A 35 33.31 10.66 16.75
N ARG A 36 33.62 10.42 18.03
CA ARG A 36 35.00 10.15 18.51
C ARG A 36 35.42 8.68 18.37
N GLY A 37 34.62 7.84 17.70
CA GLY A 37 34.93 6.42 17.47
C GLY A 37 34.46 5.48 18.58
N GLY A 38 33.53 5.91 19.44
CA GLY A 38 32.88 5.05 20.42
C GLY A 38 31.88 4.08 19.78
N THR A 39 31.80 2.87 20.32
CA THR A 39 30.85 1.82 19.92
C THR A 39 29.40 2.31 20.04
N VAL A 40 28.60 2.04 19.01
CA VAL A 40 27.15 2.31 19.00
C VAL A 40 26.51 1.63 20.22
N PRO A 41 25.62 2.32 20.96
CA PRO A 41 24.89 1.71 22.08
C PRO A 41 24.13 0.47 21.61
N ALA A 42 24.16 -0.60 22.41
CA ALA A 42 23.53 -1.88 22.06
C ALA A 42 22.05 -1.74 21.64
N ASP A 43 21.32 -0.76 22.20
CA ASP A 43 19.92 -0.48 21.85
C ASP A 43 19.77 0.13 20.45
N LEU A 44 20.72 0.97 20.01
CA LEU A 44 20.76 1.53 18.65
C LEU A 44 21.27 0.51 17.63
N GLU A 45 22.22 -0.35 18.02
CA GLU A 45 22.67 -1.50 17.22
C GLU A 45 21.55 -2.52 17.03
N ALA A 46 20.78 -2.84 18.06
CA ALA A 46 19.62 -3.72 17.95
C ALA A 46 18.52 -3.11 17.05
N ALA A 47 18.28 -1.81 17.15
CA ALA A 47 17.36 -1.10 16.25
C ALA A 47 17.89 -1.01 14.80
N ALA A 48 19.20 -0.85 14.62
CA ALA A 48 19.86 -0.83 13.31
C ALA A 48 19.94 -2.22 12.66
N ALA A 49 20.12 -3.27 13.46
CA ALA A 49 20.10 -4.67 13.02
C ALA A 49 18.67 -5.16 12.72
N SER A 50 17.66 -4.56 13.35
CA SER A 50 16.25 -4.82 13.05
C SER A 50 15.74 -4.06 11.81
N LEU A 51 16.51 -3.12 11.27
CA LEU A 51 16.20 -2.48 9.98
C LEU A 51 16.57 -3.46 8.86
N PRO A 52 15.63 -3.82 7.96
CA PRO A 52 15.95 -4.71 6.85
C PRO A 52 17.08 -4.08 6.04
N SER A 53 18.10 -4.89 5.74
CA SER A 53 19.27 -4.42 5.02
C SER A 53 18.84 -3.76 3.71
N SER A 54 19.48 -2.66 3.30
CA SER A 54 19.19 -2.00 2.02
C SER A 54 19.18 -2.99 0.83
N LYS A 55 19.97 -4.06 0.92
CA LYS A 55 19.98 -5.17 -0.05
C LYS A 55 18.71 -6.03 0.00
N GLU A 56 18.22 -6.35 1.20
CA GLU A 56 16.97 -7.10 1.41
C GLU A 56 15.75 -6.29 0.94
N VAL A 57 15.73 -4.99 1.23
CA VAL A 57 14.68 -4.08 0.72
C VAL A 57 14.69 -4.03 -0.81
N ALA A 58 15.87 -3.98 -1.44
CA ALA A 58 15.98 -4.00 -2.90
C ALA A 58 15.52 -5.34 -3.51
N GLU A 59 15.85 -6.46 -2.85
CA GLU A 59 15.43 -7.79 -3.29
C GLU A 59 13.91 -7.99 -3.14
N LEU A 60 13.33 -7.59 -2.01
CA LEU A 60 11.88 -7.63 -1.78
C LEU A 60 11.13 -6.76 -2.79
N LYS A 61 11.63 -5.55 -3.10
CA LYS A 61 11.05 -4.70 -4.15
C LYS A 61 11.04 -5.40 -5.51
N LYS A 62 12.16 -6.03 -5.89
CA LYS A 62 12.25 -6.79 -7.15
C LYS A 62 11.28 -7.99 -7.17
N GLN A 63 11.08 -8.66 -6.05
CA GLN A 63 10.11 -9.75 -5.93
C GLN A 63 8.66 -9.25 -6.09
N VAL A 64 8.33 -8.11 -5.47
CA VAL A 64 7.02 -7.46 -5.61
C VAL A 64 6.76 -7.08 -7.06
N GLU A 65 7.70 -6.38 -7.71
CA GLU A 65 7.59 -6.01 -9.12
C GLU A 65 7.40 -7.24 -10.04
N SER A 66 8.13 -8.34 -9.76
CA SER A 66 7.98 -9.59 -10.50
C SER A 66 6.60 -10.22 -10.31
N ALA A 67 6.08 -10.21 -9.08
CA ALA A 67 4.76 -10.75 -8.76
C ALA A 67 3.65 -9.91 -9.38
N GLU A 68 3.75 -8.58 -9.34
CA GLU A 68 2.83 -7.66 -9.98
C GLU A 68 2.80 -7.85 -11.50
N LEU A 69 3.96 -7.99 -12.13
CA LEU A 69 4.04 -8.26 -13.57
C LEU A 69 3.40 -9.61 -13.94
N LYS A 70 3.61 -10.66 -13.13
CA LYS A 70 2.95 -11.96 -13.34
C LYS A 70 1.44 -11.86 -13.20
N ASN A 71 0.94 -11.14 -12.20
CA ASN A 71 -0.50 -10.91 -12.00
C ASN A 71 -1.11 -10.12 -13.16
N GLN A 72 -0.40 -9.11 -13.68
CA GLN A 72 -0.85 -8.34 -14.82
C GLN A 72 -0.96 -9.20 -16.08
N ARG A 73 0.07 -10.01 -16.38
CA ARG A 73 0.03 -10.97 -17.50
C ARG A 73 -1.09 -11.99 -17.35
N LEU A 74 -1.35 -12.45 -16.13
CA LEU A 74 -2.44 -13.40 -15.87
C LEU A 74 -3.81 -12.76 -16.17
N LYS A 75 -4.02 -11.48 -15.80
CA LYS A 75 -5.23 -10.72 -16.15
C LYS A 75 -5.37 -10.58 -17.66
N GLU A 76 -4.29 -10.28 -18.37
CA GLU A 76 -4.31 -10.16 -19.83
C GLU A 76 -4.69 -11.48 -20.49
N VAL A 77 -4.07 -12.60 -20.09
CA VAL A 77 -4.39 -13.93 -20.60
C VAL A 77 -5.85 -14.29 -20.32
N PHE A 78 -6.35 -14.02 -19.11
CA PHE A 78 -7.74 -14.24 -18.76
C PHE A 78 -8.69 -13.41 -19.63
N GLN A 79 -8.40 -12.12 -19.82
CA GLN A 79 -9.18 -11.25 -20.69
C GLN A 79 -9.18 -11.75 -22.15
N THR A 80 -8.02 -12.15 -22.67
CA THR A 80 -7.91 -12.72 -24.03
C THR A 80 -8.75 -13.99 -24.16
N LYS A 81 -8.71 -14.89 -23.17
CA LYS A 81 -9.50 -16.13 -23.19
C LYS A 81 -11.00 -15.88 -23.12
N ILE A 82 -11.44 -14.93 -22.29
CA ILE A 82 -12.85 -14.54 -22.21
C ILE A 82 -13.30 -13.89 -23.53
N GLN A 83 -12.48 -13.04 -24.15
CA GLN A 83 -12.79 -12.44 -25.45
C GLN A 83 -12.86 -13.50 -26.57
N GLU A 84 -11.92 -14.46 -26.57
CA GLU A 84 -11.93 -15.60 -27.50
C GLU A 84 -13.21 -16.43 -27.35
N PHE A 85 -13.60 -16.73 -26.11
CA PHE A 85 -14.85 -17.43 -25.81
C PHE A 85 -16.08 -16.63 -26.25
N ARG A 86 -16.14 -15.33 -25.96
CA ARG A 86 -17.23 -14.45 -26.41
C ARG A 86 -17.36 -14.44 -27.92
N LYS A 87 -16.23 -14.37 -28.64
CA LYS A 87 -16.20 -14.40 -30.10
C LYS A 87 -16.69 -15.74 -30.65
N ALA A 88 -16.29 -16.85 -30.03
CA ALA A 88 -16.76 -18.18 -30.39
C ALA A 88 -18.28 -18.29 -30.17
N CYS A 89 -18.79 -17.92 -28.99
CA CYS A 89 -20.22 -17.91 -28.69
C CYS A 89 -21.00 -17.02 -29.67
N TYR A 90 -20.49 -15.84 -29.99
CA TYR A 90 -21.11 -14.93 -30.95
C TYR A 90 -21.20 -15.54 -32.35
N THR A 91 -20.14 -16.20 -32.81
CA THR A 91 -20.11 -16.83 -34.13
C THR A 91 -21.01 -18.06 -34.22
N LEU A 92 -21.09 -18.85 -33.14
CA LEU A 92 -21.86 -20.09 -33.11
C LEU A 92 -23.36 -19.87 -32.84
N THR A 93 -23.69 -18.92 -31.96
CA THR A 93 -25.07 -18.72 -31.48
C THR A 93 -25.71 -17.45 -32.03
N GLY A 94 -24.93 -16.53 -32.59
CA GLY A 94 -25.38 -15.20 -32.98
C GLY A 94 -25.58 -14.25 -31.79
N TYR A 95 -25.24 -14.63 -30.55
CA TYR A 95 -25.39 -13.78 -29.37
C TYR A 95 -24.05 -13.39 -28.76
N GLN A 96 -23.86 -12.10 -28.54
CA GLN A 96 -22.74 -11.55 -27.80
C GLN A 96 -23.09 -11.55 -26.30
N ILE A 97 -22.29 -12.25 -25.50
CA ILE A 97 -22.50 -12.39 -24.05
C ILE A 97 -21.51 -11.50 -23.29
N ASP A 98 -22.04 -10.48 -22.64
CA ASP A 98 -21.31 -9.52 -21.81
C ASP A 98 -21.74 -9.64 -20.34
N ILE A 99 -20.81 -9.43 -19.41
CA ILE A 99 -21.09 -9.44 -17.96
C ILE A 99 -21.18 -7.99 -17.49
N THR A 100 -22.29 -7.61 -16.88
CA THR A 100 -22.51 -6.26 -16.35
C THR A 100 -21.83 -6.08 -14.99
N THR A 101 -21.73 -4.83 -14.51
CA THR A 101 -21.20 -4.50 -13.18
C THR A 101 -22.00 -5.11 -12.03
N GLU A 102 -23.22 -5.56 -12.29
CA GLU A 102 -24.11 -6.21 -11.31
C GLU A 102 -24.05 -7.74 -11.40
N ASN A 103 -23.01 -8.31 -12.04
CA ASN A 103 -22.87 -9.74 -12.33
C ASN A 103 -24.06 -10.35 -13.09
N GLN A 104 -24.74 -9.55 -13.91
CA GLN A 104 -25.79 -10.04 -14.81
C GLN A 104 -25.18 -10.36 -16.18
N TYR A 105 -25.80 -11.27 -16.91
CA TYR A 105 -25.45 -11.62 -18.28
C TYR A 105 -26.29 -10.81 -19.26
N ARG A 106 -25.64 -9.93 -20.03
CA ARG A 106 -26.23 -9.19 -21.13
C ARG A 106 -25.97 -9.92 -22.43
N LEU A 107 -27.05 -10.31 -23.11
CA LEU A 107 -27.01 -10.93 -24.42
C LEU A 107 -27.45 -9.90 -25.47
N THR A 108 -26.57 -9.61 -26.42
CA THR A 108 -26.88 -8.77 -27.58
C THR A 108 -26.95 -9.66 -28.81
N SER A 109 -28.07 -9.65 -29.53
CA SER A 109 -28.23 -10.44 -30.75
C SER A 109 -27.47 -9.80 -31.92
N LEU A 110 -26.86 -10.61 -32.78
CA LEU A 110 -26.29 -10.21 -34.07
C LEU A 110 -27.35 -9.59 -34.98
N TYR A 111 -28.60 -10.03 -34.84
CA TYR A 111 -29.74 -9.59 -35.64
C TYR A 111 -30.60 -8.56 -34.91
N ALA A 112 -30.04 -7.83 -33.93
CA ALA A 112 -30.76 -6.77 -33.24
C ALA A 112 -31.21 -5.68 -34.24
N GLU A 113 -32.49 -5.30 -34.18
CA GLU A 113 -33.07 -4.29 -35.07
C GLU A 113 -32.62 -2.88 -34.69
N HIS A 114 -32.32 -2.65 -33.41
CA HIS A 114 -31.78 -1.39 -32.92
C HIS A 114 -30.45 -1.56 -32.17
N PRO A 115 -29.52 -0.58 -32.30
CA PRO A 115 -28.29 -0.54 -31.53
C PRO A 115 -28.61 -0.24 -30.06
N GLY A 116 -28.90 -1.28 -29.28
CA GLY A 116 -29.30 -1.19 -27.87
C GLY A 116 -30.16 -2.34 -27.39
N ASP A 117 -30.75 -3.12 -28.30
CA ASP A 117 -31.59 -4.25 -27.94
C ASP A 117 -30.73 -5.35 -27.30
N CYS A 118 -30.98 -5.61 -26.02
CA CYS A 118 -30.28 -6.64 -25.28
C CYS A 118 -31.22 -7.32 -24.27
N LEU A 119 -30.93 -8.59 -24.01
CA LEU A 119 -31.61 -9.39 -23.01
C LEU A 119 -30.69 -9.50 -21.78
N ILE A 120 -31.24 -9.23 -20.59
CA ILE A 120 -30.49 -9.32 -19.34
C ILE A 120 -30.96 -10.55 -18.56
N PHE A 121 -30.03 -11.42 -18.19
CA PHE A 121 -30.26 -12.60 -17.37
C PHE A 121 -29.47 -12.50 -16.06
N LYS A 122 -30.04 -13.04 -14.98
CA LYS A 122 -29.43 -13.13 -13.65
C LYS A 122 -29.21 -14.58 -13.30
#